data_AF-X1DFW9-F1
#
_entry.id   AF-X1DFW9-F1
#
_cell.length_a   1.000
_cell.length_b   1.000
_cell.length_c   1.000
_cell.angle_alpha   90.00
_cell.angle_beta   90.00
_cell.angle_gamma   90.00
#
_symmetry.space_group_name_H-M   'P 1'
#
loop_
_entity.id
_entity.type
_entity.pdbx_description
1 polymer ?
#
loop_
_entity_poly.entity_id
_entity_poly.type
_entity_poly.pdbx_seq_one_letter_code
_entity_poly.pdbx_strand_id
1 'polypeptide(L)'
;AFSEPETQIIRDLFAERNFQAVISYHNYSQVILYPWGYTNQPTAEDQLLNQIAADMSGLMQSVNGNIYEYGQGGADLYLTNGDMTDWTFGTYNIPSYTLELPPIDQEHGGFFNAEEDIQPTFNENLPAMLYLIDWSVQNFSSGINPSTRRERRYGPRANLRDKSQYGREARDGREDKDTTQNSKLRANEPKTSGVKGKTIDIGSKSINVRKYSPMVIKEHKHKKD
;
A
#
# COMPACT_ATOMS: atom_id res chain seq x y z
N ALA A 1 -8.58 -11.27 18.42
CA ALA A 1 -8.93 -10.37 17.31
C ALA A 1 -10.44 -10.17 17.27
N PHE A 2 -10.89 -8.99 16.83
CA PHE A 2 -12.30 -8.60 16.64
C PHE A 2 -13.18 -8.61 17.90
N SER A 3 -12.68 -8.08 19.03
CA SER A 3 -13.48 -7.90 20.25
C SER A 3 -14.48 -6.75 20.11
N GLU A 4 -14.07 -5.65 19.47
CA GLU A 4 -14.89 -4.44 19.35
C GLU A 4 -16.00 -4.64 18.31
N PRO A 5 -17.26 -4.23 18.62
CA PRO A 5 -18.40 -4.46 17.73
C PRO A 5 -18.22 -3.84 16.34
N GLU A 6 -17.56 -2.69 16.24
CA GLU A 6 -17.25 -2.01 14.98
C GLU A 6 -16.35 -2.89 14.10
N THR A 7 -15.30 -3.48 14.69
CA THR A 7 -14.38 -4.37 13.96
C THR A 7 -15.06 -5.68 13.54
N GLN A 8 -16.03 -6.17 14.32
CA GLN A 8 -16.84 -7.34 13.96
C GLN A 8 -17.69 -7.07 12.72
N ILE A 9 -18.32 -5.89 12.64
CA ILE A 9 -19.14 -5.50 11.49
C ILE A 9 -18.30 -5.41 10.22
N ILE A 10 -17.10 -4.81 10.29
CA ILE A 10 -16.19 -4.74 9.14
C ILE A 10 -15.73 -6.14 8.72
N ARG A 11 -15.34 -7.00 9.67
CA ARG A 11 -15.01 -8.40 9.39
C ARG A 11 -16.14 -9.10 8.63
N ASP A 12 -17.36 -8.97 9.14
CA ASP A 12 -18.52 -9.65 8.58
C ASP A 12 -18.87 -9.09 7.19
N LEU A 13 -18.71 -7.78 6.97
CA LEU A 13 -18.88 -7.16 5.65
C LEU A 13 -17.90 -7.74 4.61
N PHE A 14 -16.62 -7.92 4.96
CA PHE A 14 -15.62 -8.56 4.09
C PHE A 14 -15.90 -10.06 3.86
N ALA A 15 -16.56 -10.74 4.79
CA ALA A 15 -16.98 -12.12 4.58
C ALA A 15 -18.11 -12.24 3.54
N GLU A 16 -18.92 -11.18 3.38
CA GLU A 16 -20.08 -11.19 2.48
C GLU A 16 -19.85 -10.47 1.13
N ARG A 17 -18.77 -9.72 0.97
CA ARG A 17 -18.50 -8.90 -0.22
C ARG A 17 -17.10 -9.16 -0.76
N ASN A 18 -16.94 -8.96 -2.06
CA ASN A 18 -15.65 -9.10 -2.74
C ASN A 18 -15.03 -7.72 -2.94
N PHE A 19 -14.31 -7.23 -1.93
CA PHE A 19 -13.50 -6.03 -2.07
C PHE A 19 -12.29 -6.30 -2.96
N GLN A 20 -11.86 -5.29 -3.72
CA GLN A 20 -10.73 -5.39 -4.66
C GLN A 20 -9.53 -4.56 -4.22
N ALA A 21 -9.73 -3.58 -3.33
CA ALA A 21 -8.69 -2.82 -2.66
C ALA A 21 -9.26 -2.18 -1.39
N VAL A 22 -8.38 -1.70 -0.51
CA VAL A 22 -8.71 -1.03 0.76
C VAL A 22 -7.85 0.20 0.95
N ILE A 23 -8.48 1.29 1.41
CA ILE A 23 -7.79 2.42 2.03
C ILE A 23 -8.37 2.61 3.44
N SER A 24 -7.51 2.67 4.45
CA SER A 24 -7.82 3.15 5.79
C SER A 24 -7.27 4.55 5.94
N TYR A 25 -8.12 5.56 6.13
CA TYR A 25 -7.69 6.94 6.33
C TYR A 25 -7.48 7.25 7.82
N HIS A 26 -6.36 7.90 8.10
CA HIS A 26 -5.90 8.33 9.41
C HIS A 26 -5.37 9.77 9.31
N ASN A 27 -5.01 10.36 10.44
CA ASN A 27 -4.19 11.56 10.50
C ASN A 27 -3.33 11.49 11.77
N TYR A 28 -2.07 11.94 11.76
CA TYR A 28 -1.39 12.75 10.74
C TYR A 28 -0.04 12.15 10.34
N SER A 29 0.60 12.67 9.28
CA SER A 29 2.04 12.58 8.94
C SER A 29 2.32 12.81 7.45
N GLN A 30 1.29 12.85 6.61
CA GLN A 30 1.44 12.80 5.15
C GLN A 30 2.24 11.56 4.70
N VAL A 31 1.75 10.36 5.04
CA VAL A 31 2.37 9.11 4.59
C VAL A 31 1.37 8.12 4.00
N ILE A 32 1.83 7.30 3.06
CA ILE A 32 1.10 6.18 2.48
C ILE A 32 1.81 4.88 2.87
N LEU A 33 1.17 4.10 3.73
CA LEU A 33 1.74 2.85 4.23
C LEU A 33 1.06 1.65 3.59
N TYR A 34 1.83 0.61 3.31
CA TYR A 34 1.32 -0.70 2.93
C TYR A 34 1.87 -1.81 3.85
N PRO A 35 1.25 -3.00 3.85
CA PRO A 35 1.70 -4.13 4.65
C PRO A 35 3.16 -4.55 4.40
N TRP A 36 3.85 -5.14 5.37
CA TRP A 36 3.36 -5.44 6.71
C TRP A 36 3.63 -4.33 7.72
N GLY A 37 2.68 -4.07 8.62
CA GLY A 37 2.86 -3.31 9.84
C GLY A 37 3.55 -4.13 10.95
N TYR A 38 3.23 -5.42 11.08
CA TYR A 38 3.70 -6.24 12.21
C TYR A 38 5.15 -6.72 12.13
N THR A 39 5.81 -6.55 10.99
CA THR A 39 7.18 -7.02 10.74
C THR A 39 7.91 -6.14 9.74
N ASN A 40 9.24 -6.16 9.80
CA ASN A 40 10.11 -5.52 8.80
C ASN A 40 10.41 -6.42 7.60
N GLN A 41 9.86 -7.65 7.59
CA GLN A 41 9.99 -8.53 6.44
C GLN A 41 9.07 -8.05 5.31
N PRO A 42 9.53 -8.01 4.05
CA PRO A 42 8.69 -7.58 2.94
C PRO A 42 7.58 -8.59 2.66
N THR A 43 6.52 -8.12 2.01
CA THR A 43 5.49 -9.00 1.44
C THR A 43 6.01 -9.66 0.16
N ALA A 44 5.34 -10.71 -0.35
CA ALA A 44 5.68 -11.26 -1.67
C ALA A 44 5.34 -10.28 -2.81
N GLU A 45 4.43 -9.34 -2.55
CA GLU A 45 3.90 -8.33 -3.45
C GLU A 45 4.53 -6.94 -3.22
N ASP A 46 5.63 -6.85 -2.46
CA ASP A 46 6.24 -5.60 -1.98
C ASP A 46 6.50 -4.59 -3.11
N GLN A 47 7.13 -5.05 -4.20
CA GLN A 47 7.40 -4.22 -5.37
C GLN A 47 6.11 -3.63 -5.99
N LEU A 48 5.02 -4.40 -6.01
CA LEU A 48 3.74 -3.94 -6.55
C LEU A 48 3.10 -2.90 -5.62
N LEU A 49 3.07 -3.18 -4.32
CA LEU A 49 2.49 -2.28 -3.33
C LEU A 49 3.25 -0.95 -3.28
N ASN A 50 4.58 -1.02 -3.32
CA ASN A 50 5.45 0.15 -3.41
C ASN A 50 5.16 1.00 -4.65
N GLN A 51 5.05 0.37 -5.83
CA GLN A 51 4.77 1.10 -7.07
C GLN A 51 3.41 1.80 -7.05
N ILE A 52 2.37 1.14 -6.54
CA ILE A 52 1.03 1.74 -6.41
C ILE A 52 1.08 2.91 -5.41
N ALA A 53 1.77 2.77 -4.29
CA ALA A 53 1.93 3.85 -3.31
C ALA A 53 2.70 5.04 -3.90
N ALA A 54 3.76 4.79 -4.66
CA ALA A 54 4.52 5.82 -5.37
C ALA A 54 3.65 6.58 -6.38
N ASP A 55 2.84 5.87 -7.16
CA ASP A 55 1.93 6.47 -8.13
C ASP A 55 0.85 7.32 -7.43
N MET A 56 0.29 6.84 -6.31
CA MET A 56 -0.64 7.61 -5.49
C MET A 56 0.01 8.88 -4.94
N SER A 57 1.20 8.80 -4.34
CA SER A 57 1.91 9.96 -3.81
C SER A 57 2.18 11.01 -4.90
N GLY A 58 2.66 10.58 -6.07
CA GLY A 58 2.90 11.49 -7.20
C GLY A 58 1.63 12.20 -7.70
N LEU A 59 0.48 11.50 -7.68
CA LEU A 59 -0.81 12.10 -8.02
C LEU A 59 -1.25 13.13 -6.98
N MET A 60 -1.09 12.84 -5.69
CA MET A 60 -1.41 13.76 -4.60
C MET A 60 -0.55 15.03 -4.68
N GLN A 61 0.76 14.85 -4.85
CA GLN A 61 1.71 15.95 -5.02
C GLN A 61 1.35 16.86 -6.19
N SER A 62 0.80 16.32 -7.27
CA SER A 62 0.43 17.10 -8.45
C SER A 62 -0.71 18.12 -8.21
N VAL A 63 -1.48 17.98 -7.12
CA VAL A 63 -2.63 18.84 -6.83
C VAL A 63 -2.20 20.15 -6.17
N ASN A 64 -1.35 20.08 -5.15
CA ASN A 64 -0.96 21.24 -4.33
C ASN A 64 0.52 21.24 -3.88
N GLY A 65 1.31 20.24 -4.29
CA GLY A 65 2.72 20.13 -3.95
C GLY A 65 3.03 19.41 -2.63
N ASN A 66 2.01 18.98 -1.88
CA ASN A 66 2.22 18.21 -0.65
C ASN A 66 2.91 16.88 -0.96
N ILE A 67 3.96 16.58 -0.21
CA ILE A 67 4.72 15.34 -0.35
C ILE A 67 4.12 14.34 0.63
N TYR A 68 3.76 13.17 0.11
CA TYR A 68 3.42 12.01 0.91
C TYR A 68 4.55 11.00 0.80
N GLU A 69 5.29 10.78 1.88
CA GLU A 69 6.26 9.68 1.92
C GLU A 69 5.50 8.35 1.85
N TYR A 70 6.15 7.29 1.38
CA TYR A 70 5.48 6.01 1.24
C TYR A 70 6.40 4.84 1.48
N GLY A 71 5.82 3.75 1.98
CA GLY A 71 6.55 2.52 2.19
C GLY A 71 5.86 1.51 3.09
N GLN A 72 6.61 0.51 3.53
CA GLN A 72 6.09 -0.57 4.37
C GLN A 72 5.88 -0.07 5.80
N GLY A 73 4.68 -0.26 6.36
CA GLY A 73 4.30 0.27 7.68
C GLY A 73 5.31 -0.06 8.81
N GLY A 74 5.69 -1.33 8.93
CA GLY A 74 6.61 -1.79 9.96
C GLY A 74 8.03 -1.24 9.80
N ALA A 75 8.48 -1.07 8.56
CA ALA A 75 9.82 -0.60 8.24
C ALA A 75 9.96 0.94 8.34
N ASP A 76 8.91 1.68 7.95
CA ASP A 76 8.98 3.14 7.77
C ASP A 76 8.42 3.94 8.96
N LEU A 77 7.60 3.34 9.82
CA LEU A 77 7.13 3.99 11.05
C LEU A 77 7.58 3.25 12.31
N TYR A 78 6.83 2.22 12.68
CA TYR A 78 7.06 1.37 13.83
C TYR A 78 6.20 0.11 13.69
N LEU A 79 6.59 -0.96 14.38
CA LEU A 79 5.86 -2.21 14.32
C LEU A 79 4.47 -2.09 14.96
N THR A 80 3.43 -2.40 14.19
CA THR A 80 2.02 -2.42 14.61
C THR A 80 1.44 -3.83 14.49
N ASN A 81 0.59 -4.22 15.44
CA ASN A 81 -0.09 -5.51 15.38
C ASN A 81 -1.60 -5.32 15.28
N GLY A 82 -2.24 -6.06 14.38
CA GLY A 82 -3.70 -6.14 14.30
C GLY A 82 -4.38 -4.96 13.62
N ASP A 83 -3.64 -4.21 12.78
CA ASP A 83 -4.23 -3.17 11.93
C ASP A 83 -5.07 -3.77 10.79
N MET A 84 -5.88 -2.90 10.17
CA MET A 84 -6.81 -3.29 9.12
C MET A 84 -6.09 -3.73 7.85
N THR A 85 -5.02 -3.05 7.46
CA THR A 85 -4.38 -3.23 6.15
C THR A 85 -3.58 -4.52 6.09
N ASP A 86 -2.91 -4.90 7.17
CA ASP A 86 -2.29 -6.21 7.32
C ASP A 86 -3.36 -7.32 7.27
N TRP A 87 -4.48 -7.15 7.98
CA TRP A 87 -5.54 -8.16 7.96
C TRP A 87 -6.16 -8.33 6.57
N THR A 88 -6.49 -7.22 5.88
CA THR A 88 -7.14 -7.29 4.57
C THR A 88 -6.20 -7.82 3.49
N PHE A 89 -4.94 -7.40 3.49
CA PHE A 89 -3.93 -7.95 2.59
C PHE A 89 -3.64 -9.42 2.89
N GLY A 90 -3.36 -9.77 4.15
CA GLY A 90 -3.01 -11.16 4.51
C GLY A 90 -4.14 -12.17 4.34
N THR A 91 -5.40 -11.74 4.47
CA THR A 91 -6.56 -12.63 4.34
C THR A 91 -7.09 -12.70 2.91
N TYR A 92 -7.13 -11.57 2.20
CA TYR A 92 -7.81 -11.46 0.91
C TYR A 92 -6.87 -11.22 -0.28
N ASN A 93 -5.57 -10.99 -0.03
CA ASN A 93 -4.56 -10.65 -1.03
C ASN A 93 -5.00 -9.51 -1.96
N ILE A 94 -5.48 -8.42 -1.37
CA ILE A 94 -5.88 -7.20 -2.07
C ILE A 94 -4.99 -6.04 -1.64
N PRO A 95 -4.65 -5.10 -2.55
CA PRO A 95 -3.90 -3.91 -2.18
C PRO A 95 -4.62 -3.16 -1.06
N SER A 96 -3.90 -2.92 0.03
CA SER A 96 -4.45 -2.34 1.25
C SER A 96 -3.49 -1.28 1.74
N TYR A 97 -3.97 -0.05 1.91
CA TYR A 97 -3.12 1.09 2.28
C TYR A 97 -3.67 1.85 3.47
N THR A 98 -2.78 2.31 4.33
CA THR A 98 -3.10 3.32 5.35
C THR A 98 -2.61 4.66 4.83
N LEU A 99 -3.49 5.65 4.78
CA LEU A 99 -3.14 7.02 4.42
C LEU A 99 -3.21 7.87 5.68
N GLU A 100 -2.06 8.40 6.12
CA GLU A 100 -1.95 9.41 7.16
C GLU A 100 -2.01 10.78 6.50
N LEU A 101 -3.13 11.48 6.68
CA LEU A 101 -3.43 12.77 6.07
C LEU A 101 -2.61 13.92 6.70
N PRO A 102 -2.74 15.17 6.21
CA PRO A 102 -2.04 16.31 6.79
C PRO A 102 -2.51 16.56 8.23
N PRO A 103 -1.70 17.29 9.01
CA PRO A 103 -0.46 17.94 8.62
C PRO A 103 0.72 16.96 8.68
N ILE A 104 1.93 17.45 8.43
CA ILE A 104 3.13 16.61 8.49
C ILE A 104 3.51 16.23 9.93
N ASP A 105 3.18 17.06 10.93
CA ASP A 105 3.54 16.81 12.32
C ASP A 105 2.64 17.58 13.33
N GLN A 106 2.97 17.44 14.62
CA GLN A 106 2.31 18.13 15.72
C GLN A 106 2.51 19.66 15.71
N GLU A 107 3.66 20.16 15.25
CA GLU A 107 3.99 21.60 15.21
C GLU A 107 3.12 22.32 14.17
N HIS A 108 2.65 21.60 13.16
CA HIS A 108 1.78 22.08 12.10
C HIS A 108 0.28 21.81 12.35
N GLY A 109 -0.11 21.31 13.53
CA GLY A 109 -1.52 21.15 13.93
C GLY A 109 -1.88 19.76 14.47
N GLY A 110 -1.06 18.74 14.20
CA GLY A 110 -1.28 17.37 14.63
C GLY A 110 -2.69 16.86 14.31
N PHE A 111 -3.48 16.55 15.33
CA PHE A 111 -4.86 16.08 15.17
C PHE A 111 -5.92 17.18 14.94
N PHE A 112 -5.52 18.46 15.00
CA PHE A 112 -6.43 19.61 15.05
C PHE A 112 -6.23 20.55 13.86
N ASN A 113 -6.43 20.05 12.64
CA ASN A 113 -6.38 20.87 11.42
C ASN A 113 -7.47 21.93 11.42
N ALA A 114 -7.22 23.02 10.70
CA ALA A 114 -8.23 24.05 10.51
C ALA A 114 -9.35 23.53 9.59
N GLU A 115 -10.57 24.01 9.79
CA GLU A 115 -11.70 23.61 8.94
C GLU A 115 -11.47 23.97 7.45
N GLU A 116 -10.69 25.02 7.18
CA GLU A 116 -10.28 25.43 5.84
C GLU A 116 -9.38 24.40 5.13
N ASP A 117 -8.72 23.50 5.87
CA ASP A 117 -7.86 22.45 5.33
C ASP A 117 -8.63 21.22 4.82
N ILE A 118 -9.91 21.09 5.17
CA ILE A 118 -10.74 19.93 4.80
C ILE A 118 -10.83 19.79 3.28
N GLN A 119 -11.18 20.87 2.58
CA GLN A 119 -11.39 20.82 1.13
C GLN A 119 -10.07 20.62 0.36
N PRO A 120 -8.96 21.32 0.69
CA PRO A 120 -7.64 21.00 0.15
C PRO A 120 -7.22 19.54 0.36
N THR A 121 -7.38 19.00 1.58
CA THR A 121 -7.03 17.61 1.91
C THR A 121 -7.85 16.61 1.10
N PHE A 122 -9.16 16.85 0.93
CA PHE A 122 -9.99 16.02 0.06
C PHE A 122 -9.50 16.07 -1.41
N ASN A 123 -9.23 17.27 -1.91
CA ASN A 123 -8.85 17.47 -3.31
C ASN A 123 -7.52 16.81 -3.67
N GLU A 124 -6.54 16.83 -2.77
CA GLU A 124 -5.25 16.15 -2.99
C GLU A 124 -5.39 14.62 -2.98
N ASN A 125 -6.28 14.05 -2.16
CA ASN A 125 -6.46 12.60 -2.03
C ASN A 125 -7.32 11.96 -3.13
N LEU A 126 -8.29 12.72 -3.67
CA LEU A 126 -9.21 12.24 -4.69
C LEU A 126 -8.52 11.55 -5.90
N PRO A 127 -7.49 12.12 -6.56
CA PRO A 127 -6.85 11.47 -7.71
C PRO A 127 -6.16 10.15 -7.34
N ALA A 128 -5.55 10.03 -6.16
CA ALA A 128 -4.95 8.77 -5.70
C ALA A 128 -6.00 7.67 -5.49
N MET A 129 -7.14 8.01 -4.86
CA MET A 129 -8.25 7.07 -4.69
C MET A 129 -8.81 6.61 -6.05
N LEU A 130 -9.02 7.54 -6.99
CA LEU A 130 -9.52 7.21 -8.32
C LEU A 130 -8.54 6.33 -9.10
N TYR A 131 -7.24 6.58 -8.97
CA TYR A 131 -6.20 5.72 -9.53
C TYR A 131 -6.27 4.29 -8.97
N LEU A 132 -6.37 4.12 -7.65
CA LEU A 132 -6.45 2.79 -7.05
C LEU A 132 -7.73 2.04 -7.47
N ILE A 133 -8.85 2.74 -7.60
CA ILE A 133 -10.10 2.18 -8.12
C ILE A 133 -9.90 1.68 -9.55
N ASP A 134 -9.35 2.50 -10.44
CA ASP A 134 -9.11 2.12 -11.83
C ASP A 134 -8.13 0.95 -11.94
N TRP A 135 -7.02 1.01 -11.19
CA TRP A 135 -6.06 -0.09 -11.09
C TRP A 135 -6.75 -1.39 -10.64
N SER A 136 -7.61 -1.32 -9.63
CA SER A 136 -8.34 -2.48 -9.09
C SER A 136 -9.31 -3.06 -10.11
N VAL A 137 -10.08 -2.22 -10.80
CA VAL A 137 -10.99 -2.64 -11.86
C VAL A 137 -10.22 -3.37 -12.96
N GLN A 138 -9.09 -2.84 -13.42
CA GLN A 138 -8.30 -3.45 -14.49
C GLN A 138 -7.69 -4.79 -14.09
N ASN A 139 -7.23 -4.93 -12.85
CA ASN A 139 -6.52 -6.12 -12.39
C ASN A 139 -7.44 -7.24 -11.83
N PHE A 140 -8.64 -6.90 -11.36
CA PHE A 140 -9.59 -7.87 -10.82
C PHE A 140 -10.83 -8.13 -11.70
N SER A 141 -11.17 -7.25 -12.65
CA SER A 141 -12.40 -7.39 -13.47
C SER A 141 -12.22 -8.18 -14.77
N SER A 142 -11.01 -8.63 -15.11
CA SER A 142 -10.73 -9.48 -16.28
C SER A 142 -11.27 -10.93 -16.17
N GLY A 143 -12.24 -11.16 -15.27
CA GLY A 143 -12.90 -12.46 -15.03
C GLY A 143 -14.43 -12.42 -14.97
N ILE A 144 -15.12 -11.42 -15.53
CA ILE A 144 -16.59 -11.46 -15.65
C ILE A 144 -16.97 -12.43 -16.80
N ASN A 145 -16.79 -13.72 -16.58
CA ASN A 145 -17.54 -14.78 -17.25
C ASN A 145 -18.36 -15.50 -16.16
N PRO A 146 -19.71 -15.38 -16.15
CA PRO A 146 -20.54 -15.97 -15.09
C PRO A 146 -20.36 -17.48 -14.91
N SER A 147 -19.82 -18.18 -15.91
CA SER A 147 -19.64 -19.63 -15.93
C SER A 147 -18.30 -20.13 -15.34
N THR A 148 -17.30 -19.29 -15.14
CA THR A 148 -15.96 -19.70 -14.64
C THR A 148 -15.68 -19.26 -13.21
N ARG A 149 -16.71 -18.87 -12.44
CA ARG A 149 -16.59 -18.47 -11.03
C ARG A 149 -16.04 -19.58 -10.11
N ARG A 150 -16.03 -20.83 -10.57
CA ARG A 150 -15.31 -21.93 -9.94
C ARG A 150 -13.96 -22.04 -10.65
N GLU A 151 -12.86 -21.81 -9.91
CA GLU A 151 -11.44 -22.04 -10.30
C GLU A 151 -10.52 -20.82 -10.43
N ARG A 152 -10.72 -19.74 -9.68
CA ARG A 152 -9.56 -19.07 -9.07
C ARG A 152 -9.38 -19.62 -7.66
N ARG A 153 -8.58 -20.68 -7.54
CA ARG A 153 -8.12 -21.23 -6.25
C ARG A 153 -7.14 -20.24 -5.63
N TYR A 154 -7.67 -19.23 -4.93
CA TYR A 154 -6.90 -18.49 -3.93
C TYR A 154 -7.11 -19.18 -2.59
N GLY A 155 -6.05 -19.84 -2.10
CA GLY A 155 -5.89 -20.34 -0.74
C GLY A 155 -6.93 -21.35 -0.22
N PRO A 156 -6.60 -22.19 0.77
CA PRO A 156 -7.63 -22.92 1.50
C PRO A 156 -8.59 -21.90 2.09
N ARG A 157 -9.91 -22.08 1.87
CA ARG A 157 -10.93 -21.42 2.69
C ARG A 157 -10.57 -21.69 4.14
N ALA A 158 -9.99 -20.71 4.83
CA ALA A 158 -9.72 -20.82 6.24
C ALA A 158 -11.07 -21.04 6.91
N ASN A 159 -11.28 -22.26 7.43
CA ASN A 159 -12.38 -22.52 8.34
C ASN A 159 -12.18 -21.57 9.53
N LEU A 160 -12.98 -20.50 9.57
CA LEU A 160 -13.02 -19.48 10.64
C LEU A 160 -13.46 -20.05 12.01
N ARG A 161 -13.31 -21.36 12.24
CA ARG A 161 -13.63 -22.07 13.48
C ARG A 161 -12.41 -22.48 14.30
N ASP A 162 -11.18 -22.35 13.80
CA ASP A 162 -9.98 -22.62 14.60
C ASP A 162 -9.24 -21.32 14.96
N LYS A 163 -9.48 -20.83 16.18
CA LYS A 163 -8.88 -19.59 16.73
C LYS A 163 -7.47 -19.81 17.30
N SER A 164 -6.80 -20.94 17.06
CA SER A 164 -5.57 -21.31 17.76
C SER A 164 -4.26 -21.21 16.95
N GLN A 165 -4.33 -20.76 15.69
CA GLN A 165 -3.19 -20.86 14.76
C GLN A 165 -2.49 -19.53 14.41
N TYR A 166 -3.08 -18.38 14.73
CA TYR A 166 -2.40 -17.08 14.58
C TYR A 166 -1.70 -16.72 15.89
N GLY A 167 -0.40 -17.08 16.00
CA GLY A 167 0.43 -16.71 17.14
C GLY A 167 1.53 -17.69 17.57
N ARG A 168 1.99 -18.62 16.72
CA ARG A 168 3.00 -19.64 17.11
C ARG A 168 4.18 -19.80 16.15
N GLU A 169 4.71 -18.72 15.58
CA GLU A 169 5.99 -18.75 14.84
C GLU A 169 6.94 -17.61 15.21
N ALA A 170 7.08 -17.33 16.51
CA ALA A 170 8.10 -16.38 17.02
C ALA A 170 8.90 -16.96 18.20
N ARG A 171 9.16 -18.27 18.19
CA ARG A 171 9.99 -18.94 19.21
C ARG A 171 10.71 -20.16 18.62
N ASP A 172 11.77 -19.96 17.85
CA ASP A 172 13.05 -20.69 18.00
C ASP A 172 14.10 -20.19 17.01
N GLY A 173 15.38 -20.28 17.38
CA GLY A 173 16.55 -19.99 16.52
C GLY A 173 17.35 -18.78 17.02
N ARG A 174 18.09 -18.86 18.13
CA ARG A 174 19.47 -19.38 18.26
C ARG A 174 20.45 -18.82 17.23
N GLU A 175 21.42 -18.10 17.77
CA GLU A 175 22.67 -17.67 17.14
C GLU A 175 23.40 -18.84 16.49
N ASP A 176 23.90 -18.62 15.27
CA ASP A 176 25.12 -19.29 14.80
C ASP A 176 25.97 -18.31 13.97
N LYS A 177 27.26 -18.33 14.29
CA LYS A 177 28.31 -17.47 13.74
C LYS A 177 28.88 -18.06 12.44
N ASP A 178 29.33 -17.12 11.61
CA ASP A 178 30.44 -17.24 10.65
C ASP A 178 30.23 -18.09 9.38
N THR A 179 30.22 -17.43 8.22
CA THR A 179 31.26 -17.63 7.20
C THR A 179 31.14 -16.62 6.05
N THR A 180 32.28 -16.03 5.74
CA THR A 180 32.54 -15.14 4.61
C THR A 180 32.47 -15.92 3.29
N GLN A 181 31.81 -15.41 2.25
CA GLN A 181 32.30 -15.55 0.86
C GLN A 181 31.70 -14.53 -0.12
N ASN A 182 32.60 -13.78 -0.74
CA ASN A 182 32.41 -12.91 -1.89
C ASN A 182 31.80 -13.65 -3.08
N SER A 183 30.74 -13.10 -3.69
CA SER A 183 30.50 -13.30 -5.12
C SER A 183 30.03 -12.01 -5.79
N LYS A 184 30.74 -11.65 -6.87
CA LYS A 184 30.53 -10.45 -7.68
C LYS A 184 29.27 -10.62 -8.53
N LEU A 185 28.29 -9.72 -8.38
CA LEU A 185 27.17 -9.62 -9.31
C LEU A 185 27.46 -8.57 -10.38
N ARG A 186 27.41 -9.00 -11.63
CA ARG A 186 27.63 -8.24 -12.86
C ARG A 186 26.29 -7.68 -13.31
N ALA A 187 26.21 -6.37 -13.53
CA ALA A 187 25.02 -5.67 -13.98
C ALA A 187 24.57 -6.12 -15.38
N ASN A 188 23.27 -6.36 -15.55
CA ASN A 188 22.61 -6.47 -16.85
C ASN A 188 21.51 -5.39 -16.92
N GLU A 189 21.60 -4.50 -17.90
CA GLU A 189 20.61 -3.45 -18.17
C GLU A 189 19.32 -4.03 -18.80
N PRO A 190 18.11 -3.53 -18.47
CA PRO A 190 16.88 -3.91 -19.17
C PRO A 190 16.62 -3.07 -20.42
N LYS A 191 16.22 -3.75 -21.51
CA LYS A 191 15.79 -3.16 -22.78
C LYS A 191 14.37 -2.59 -22.69
N THR A 192 14.17 -1.38 -23.23
CA THR A 192 12.87 -0.70 -23.32
C THR A 192 12.07 -1.14 -24.55
N SER A 193 10.82 -1.60 -24.38
CA SER A 193 9.83 -1.70 -25.46
C SER A 193 8.59 -0.89 -25.10
N GLY A 194 8.28 0.12 -25.91
CA GLY A 194 7.22 1.09 -25.64
C GLY A 194 5.81 0.59 -25.92
N VAL A 195 4.86 0.97 -25.06
CA VAL A 195 3.41 0.81 -25.25
C VAL A 195 2.79 2.21 -25.45
N LYS A 196 1.93 2.37 -26.47
CA LYS A 196 1.24 3.62 -26.82
C LYS A 196 0.10 3.90 -25.82
N GLY A 197 0.07 5.10 -25.24
CA GLY A 197 -0.97 5.55 -24.30
C GLY A 197 -2.30 5.90 -24.99
N LYS A 198 -3.41 5.70 -24.26
CA LYS A 198 -4.75 6.22 -24.57
C LYS A 198 -5.09 7.37 -23.64
N THR A 199 -5.66 8.44 -24.19
CA THR A 199 -6.17 9.61 -23.46
C THR A 199 -7.59 9.33 -22.97
N ILE A 200 -7.90 9.66 -21.72
CA ILE A 200 -9.27 9.69 -21.17
C ILE A 200 -9.65 11.16 -20.97
N ASP A 201 -10.81 11.55 -21.51
CA ASP A 201 -11.31 12.93 -21.47
C ASP A 201 -12.25 13.11 -20.28
N ILE A 202 -11.87 13.96 -19.33
CA ILE A 202 -12.72 14.44 -18.24
C ILE A 202 -12.82 15.96 -18.35
N GLY A 203 -14.05 16.45 -18.52
CA GLY A 203 -14.34 17.82 -18.95
C GLY A 203 -13.56 18.94 -18.25
N SER A 204 -13.14 19.91 -19.06
CA SER A 204 -12.55 21.24 -18.78
C SER A 204 -11.15 21.35 -18.19
N LYS A 205 -10.50 20.28 -17.74
CA LYS A 205 -9.04 20.29 -17.51
C LYS A 205 -8.41 18.95 -17.91
N SER A 206 -7.75 18.94 -19.06
CA SER A 206 -6.98 17.79 -19.55
C SER A 206 -5.74 17.59 -18.67
N ILE A 207 -5.74 16.59 -17.79
CA ILE A 207 -4.53 16.19 -17.06
C ILE A 207 -3.70 15.30 -17.98
N ASN A 208 -2.57 15.83 -18.46
CA ASN A 208 -1.62 15.08 -19.28
C ASN A 208 -0.78 14.19 -18.36
N VAL A 209 -1.15 12.91 -18.23
CA VAL A 209 -0.32 11.91 -17.53
C VAL A 209 0.89 11.57 -18.41
N ARG A 210 1.82 12.51 -18.56
CA ARG A 210 3.09 12.27 -19.26
C ARG A 210 4.08 11.65 -18.30
N LYS A 211 4.42 10.38 -18.57
CA LYS A 211 5.72 9.72 -18.31
C LYS A 211 6.47 10.23 -17.08
N TYR A 212 6.18 9.67 -15.91
CA TYR A 212 7.18 9.65 -14.85
C TYR A 212 8.27 8.63 -15.24
N SER A 213 9.47 9.12 -15.49
CA SER A 213 10.67 8.28 -15.50
C SER A 213 11.10 8.10 -14.04
N PRO A 214 11.53 6.91 -13.60
CA PRO A 214 11.95 6.70 -12.22
C PRO A 214 13.07 7.68 -11.85
N MET A 215 12.87 8.43 -10.76
CA MET A 215 13.87 9.31 -10.20
C MET A 215 14.97 8.44 -9.59
N VAL A 216 16.21 8.58 -10.08
CA VAL A 216 17.36 7.87 -9.54
C VAL A 216 17.72 8.50 -8.19
N ILE A 217 17.43 7.79 -7.10
CA ILE A 217 17.92 8.15 -5.76
C ILE A 217 19.44 8.00 -5.77
N LYS A 218 20.17 9.12 -5.67
CA LYS A 218 21.62 9.10 -5.47
C LYS A 218 21.89 8.91 -3.98
N GLU A 219 22.31 7.70 -3.59
CA GLU A 219 22.91 7.46 -2.27
C GLU A 219 24.10 8.42 -2.05
N HIS A 220 23.96 9.34 -1.10
CA HIS A 220 25.08 10.12 -0.59
C HIS A 220 25.78 9.31 0.50
N LYS A 221 26.89 8.66 0.13
CA LYS A 221 27.84 8.08 1.09
C LYS A 221 28.44 9.19 1.95
N HIS A 222 28.13 9.17 3.24
CA HIS A 222 28.81 9.96 4.25
C HIS A 222 30.29 9.53 4.32
N LYS A 223 31.21 10.42 3.93
CA LYS A 223 32.63 10.27 4.24
C LYS A 223 32.84 10.68 5.70
N LYS A 224 33.33 9.75 6.52
CA LYS A 224 33.99 10.08 7.77
C LYS A 224 35.41 10.52 7.43
N ASP A 225 35.74 11.76 7.75
CA ASP A 225 37.10 12.22 8.02
C ASP A 225 37.15 12.62 9.51
#